data_AF-A0A1B6QAV2-F1
#
_entry.id   AF-A0A1B6QAV2-F1
#
_cell.length_a   1.000
_cell.length_b   1.000
_cell.length_c   1.000
_cell.angle_alpha   90.00
_cell.angle_beta   90.00
_cell.angle_gamma   90.00
#
_symmetry.space_group_name_H-M   'P 1'
#
loop_
_entity.id
_entity.type
_entity.pdbx_description
1 polymer ?
#
loop_
_entity_poly.entity_id
_entity_poly.type
_entity_poly.pdbx_seq_one_letter_code
_entity_poly.pdbx_strand_id
1 'polypeptide(L)'
;MAAATAGSAAPAKEVVEKKVELMKEIRAHEVAIAELDNLNPSRAVYQKAGNIFFRKSVKSVITTEQKQLDQAKARLSKLNQT
;
A
#
# COMPACT_ATOMS: atom_id res chain seq x y z
N MET A 1 28.75 -11.45 -39.02
CA MET A 1 28.09 -10.18 -38.64
C MET A 1 27.23 -10.48 -37.42
N ALA A 2 27.49 -9.79 -36.30
CA ALA A 2 27.10 -10.19 -34.95
C ALA A 2 25.58 -10.13 -34.70
N ALA A 3 25.12 -11.06 -33.87
CA ALA A 3 23.74 -11.27 -33.45
C ALA A 3 23.21 -10.13 -32.57
N ALA A 4 22.00 -9.64 -32.86
CA ALA A 4 21.21 -8.84 -31.94
C ALA A 4 20.22 -9.76 -31.23
N THR A 5 20.65 -10.34 -30.11
CA THR A 5 19.75 -11.02 -29.17
C THR A 5 19.02 -9.97 -28.35
N ALA A 6 17.83 -9.57 -28.81
CA ALA A 6 16.84 -8.89 -27.98
C ALA A 6 16.26 -9.92 -26.99
N GLY A 7 16.93 -10.09 -25.85
CA GLY A 7 16.57 -11.09 -24.84
C GLY A 7 16.35 -10.47 -23.46
N SER A 8 15.09 -10.45 -23.03
CA SER A 8 14.64 -10.66 -21.64
C SER A 8 15.20 -9.75 -20.52
N ALA A 9 14.88 -8.45 -20.54
CA ALA A 9 15.08 -7.55 -19.38
C ALA A 9 13.77 -6.99 -18.78
N ALA A 10 12.61 -7.29 -19.38
CA ALA A 10 11.30 -6.81 -18.94
C ALA A 10 10.85 -7.28 -17.54
N PRO A 11 11.02 -8.56 -17.13
CA PRO A 11 10.40 -9.04 -15.88
C PRO A 11 11.09 -8.50 -14.63
N ALA A 12 12.41 -8.27 -14.68
CA ALA A 12 13.16 -7.76 -13.53
C ALA A 12 12.84 -6.27 -13.23
N LYS A 13 12.65 -5.45 -14.27
CA LYS A 13 12.30 -4.03 -14.11
C LYS A 13 10.89 -3.87 -13.53
N GLU A 14 9.92 -4.65 -14.03
CA GLU A 14 8.56 -4.64 -13.50
C GLU A 14 8.47 -5.07 -12.03
N VAL A 15 9.27 -6.05 -11.60
CA VAL A 15 9.30 -6.49 -10.19
C VAL A 15 9.86 -5.39 -9.29
N VAL A 16 10.89 -4.68 -9.75
CA VAL A 16 11.46 -3.54 -9.00
C VAL A 16 10.45 -2.40 -8.90
N GLU A 17 9.75 -2.07 -9.98
CA GLU A 17 8.69 -1.05 -9.98
C GLU A 17 7.55 -1.42 -9.02
N LYS A 18 7.02 -2.65 -9.12
CA LYS A 18 6.00 -3.16 -8.20
C LYS A 18 6.46 -3.10 -6.73
N LYS A 19 7.72 -3.41 -6.46
CA LYS A 19 8.30 -3.32 -5.11
C LYS A 19 8.35 -1.87 -4.62
N VAL A 20 8.73 -0.92 -5.47
CA VAL A 20 8.76 0.52 -5.14
C VAL A 20 7.36 1.05 -4.86
N GLU A 21 6.37 0.69 -5.69
CA GLU A 21 4.96 1.05 -5.48
C GLU A 21 4.43 0.51 -4.16
N LEU A 22 4.69 -0.76 -3.88
CA LEU A 22 4.26 -1.40 -2.64
C LEU A 22 4.93 -0.78 -1.40
N MET A 23 6.20 -0.38 -1.50
CA MET A 23 6.87 0.36 -0.42
C MET A 23 6.26 1.74 -0.18
N LYS A 24 5.78 2.42 -1.23
CA LYS A 24 5.05 3.69 -1.09
C LYS A 24 3.69 3.46 -0.42
N GLU A 25 2.98 2.41 -0.81
CA GLU A 25 1.69 2.01 -0.22
C GLU A 25 1.84 1.70 1.28
N ILE A 26 2.86 0.93 1.67
CA ILE A 26 3.14 0.64 3.09
C ILE A 26 3.36 1.93 3.88
N ARG A 27 4.19 2.85 3.38
CA ARG A 27 4.43 4.13 4.06
C ARG A 27 3.16 4.97 4.15
N ALA A 28 2.32 4.96 3.11
CA ALA A 28 1.06 5.69 3.13
C ALA A 28 0.12 5.17 4.23
N HIS A 29 0.01 3.85 4.40
CA HIS A 29 -0.77 3.26 5.49
C HIS A 29 -0.18 3.54 6.87
N GLU A 30 1.15 3.49 7.01
CA GLU A 30 1.82 3.83 8.28
C GLU A 30 1.53 5.28 8.71
N VAL A 31 1.62 6.21 7.76
CA VAL A 31 1.28 7.63 8.00
C VAL A 31 -0.20 7.78 8.32
N ALA A 32 -1.10 7.13 7.56
CA ALA A 32 -2.54 7.22 7.80
C ALA A 32 -2.92 6.72 9.20
N ILE A 33 -2.34 5.61 9.67
CA ILE A 33 -2.56 5.10 11.03
C ILE A 33 -2.07 6.11 12.07
N ALA A 34 -0.86 6.63 11.92
CA ALA A 34 -0.29 7.61 12.86
C ALA A 34 -1.11 8.91 12.91
N GLU A 35 -1.62 9.37 11.76
CA GLU A 35 -2.50 10.54 11.70
C GLU A 35 -3.85 10.27 12.36
N LEU A 36 -4.44 9.09 12.14
CA LEU A 36 -5.71 8.69 12.74
C LEU A 36 -5.61 8.50 14.26
N ASP A 37 -4.51 7.92 14.76
CA ASP A 37 -4.25 7.73 16.19
C ASP A 37 -4.08 9.07 16.94
N ASN A 38 -3.59 10.10 16.24
CA ASN A 38 -3.47 11.45 16.80
C ASN A 38 -4.81 12.22 16.83
N LEU A 39 -5.89 11.69 16.26
CA LEU A 39 -7.21 12.29 16.35
C LEU A 39 -7.88 11.97 17.69
N ASN A 40 -8.74 12.88 18.14
CA ASN A 40 -9.62 12.58 19.26
C ASN A 40 -10.50 11.35 18.91
N PRO A 41 -10.60 10.32 19.77
CA PRO A 41 -11.37 9.11 19.49
C PRO A 41 -12.86 9.34 19.15
N SER A 42 -13.45 10.42 19.66
CA SER A 42 -14.84 10.81 19.40
C SER A 42 -15.03 11.58 18.09
N ARG A 43 -13.93 11.96 17.41
CA ARG A 43 -13.98 12.68 16.13
C ARG A 43 -14.53 11.76 15.05
N ALA A 44 -15.51 12.25 14.28
CA ALA A 44 -16.00 11.53 13.11
C ALA A 44 -14.96 11.56 11.98
N VAL A 45 -14.75 10.41 11.34
CA VAL A 45 -13.92 10.28 10.13
C VAL A 45 -14.79 9.77 8.98
N TYR A 46 -14.34 10.00 7.75
CA TYR A 46 -15.11 9.65 6.56
C TYR A 46 -14.24 8.87 5.58
N GLN A 47 -14.76 7.74 5.09
CA GLN A 47 -14.13 6.98 4.03
C GLN A 47 -14.81 7.32 2.71
N LYS A 48 -14.02 7.80 1.75
CA LYS A 48 -14.48 8.11 0.39
C LYS A 48 -14.52 6.84 -0.46
N ALA A 49 -15.64 6.60 -1.15
CA ALA A 49 -15.77 5.57 -2.17
C ALA A 49 -16.45 6.19 -3.40
N GLY A 50 -15.67 6.44 -4.45
CA GLY A 50 -16.11 7.25 -5.58
C GLY A 50 -16.52 8.65 -5.12
N ASN A 51 -17.79 9.02 -5.34
CA ASN A 51 -18.34 10.32 -4.95
C ASN A 51 -19.10 10.29 -3.60
N ILE A 52 -19.09 9.16 -2.89
CA ILE A 52 -19.83 8.97 -1.63
C ILE A 52 -18.86 8.92 -0.45
N PHE A 53 -19.27 9.51 0.68
CA PHE A 53 -18.51 9.49 1.93
C PHE A 53 -19.27 8.73 3.02
N PHE A 54 -18.67 7.67 3.53
CA PHE A 54 -19.22 6.86 4.62
C PHE A 54 -18.63 7.32 5.95
N ARG A 55 -19.48 7.75 6.88
CA ARG A 55 -19.05 8.07 8.25
C ARG A 55 -18.56 6.80 8.94
N LYS A 56 -17.36 6.86 9.52
CA LYS A 56 -16.74 5.79 10.29
C LYS A 56 -16.21 6.32 11.62
N SER A 57 -15.88 5.39 12.52
CA SER A 57 -15.13 5.67 13.73
C SER A 57 -13.63 5.54 13.47
N VAL A 58 -12.83 6.35 14.16
CA VAL A 58 -11.36 6.32 14.10
C VAL A 58 -10.83 4.89 14.27
N LYS A 59 -11.30 4.18 15.30
CA LYS A 59 -10.92 2.79 15.59
C LYS A 59 -11.19 1.82 14.44
N SER A 60 -12.34 1.93 13.77
CA SER A 60 -12.69 1.06 12.65
C SER A 60 -11.79 1.32 11.44
N VAL A 61 -11.45 2.57 11.19
CA VAL A 61 -10.55 2.93 10.09
C VAL A 61 -9.13 2.45 10.39
N ILE A 62 -8.59 2.68 11.60
CA ILE A 62 -7.27 2.16 12.01
C ILE A 62 -7.19 0.64 11.83
N THR A 63 -8.22 -0.10 12.23
CA THR A 63 -8.24 -1.56 12.06
C THR A 63 -8.18 -1.97 10.59
N THR A 64 -8.83 -1.18 9.72
CA THR A 64 -8.84 -1.42 8.27
C THR A 64 -7.49 -1.10 7.65
N GLU A 65 -6.90 0.05 8.01
CA GLU A 65 -5.56 0.47 7.57
C GLU A 65 -4.49 -0.53 8.02
N GLN A 66 -4.55 -1.00 9.27
CA GLN A 66 -3.63 -2.00 9.80
C GLN A 66 -3.70 -3.31 9.00
N LYS A 67 -4.91 -3.77 8.66
CA LYS A 67 -5.10 -4.95 7.82
C LYS A 67 -4.50 -4.76 6.42
N GLN A 68 -4.65 -3.59 5.81
CA GLN A 68 -4.09 -3.29 4.49
C GLN A 68 -2.56 -3.22 4.54
N LEU A 69 -2.01 -2.60 5.58
CA LEU A 69 -0.58 -2.55 5.85
C LEU A 69 0.02 -3.95 5.99
N ASP A 70 -0.61 -4.84 6.76
CA ASP A 70 -0.14 -6.22 6.94
C ASP A 70 -0.16 -6.99 5.62
N GLN A 71 -1.19 -6.80 4.80
CA GLN A 71 -1.29 -7.40 3.47
C GLN A 71 -0.20 -6.87 2.52
N ALA A 72 0.05 -5.56 2.53
CA ALA A 72 1.10 -4.95 1.71
C ALA A 72 2.50 -5.44 2.15
N LYS A 73 2.76 -5.53 3.46
CA LYS A 73 4.02 -6.11 3.99
C LYS A 73 4.18 -7.58 3.58
N ALA A 74 3.12 -8.38 3.64
CA ALA A 74 3.15 -9.78 3.20
C ALA A 74 3.45 -9.92 1.70
N ARG A 75 2.83 -9.07 0.85
CA ARG A 75 3.11 -9.02 -0.59
C ARG A 75 4.57 -8.61 -0.87
N LEU A 76 5.12 -7.67 -0.08
CA LEU A 76 6.50 -7.22 -0.21
C LEU A 76 7.47 -8.36 0.08
N SER A 77 7.23 -9.08 1.17
CA SER A 77 8.04 -10.23 1.56
C SER A 77 8.04 -11.32 0.48
N LYS A 78 6.90 -11.57 -0.16
CA LYS A 78 6.80 -12.52 -1.27
C LYS A 78 7.61 -12.10 -2.50
N LEU A 79 7.56 -10.82 -2.86
CA LEU A 79 8.35 -10.25 -3.97
C LEU A 79 9.86 -10.25 -3.68
N ASN A 80 10.27 -10.18 -2.42
CA ASN A 80 11.68 -10.27 -2.03
C ASN A 80 12.23 -11.70 -2.04
N GLN A 81 11.35 -12.71 -2.05
CA GLN A 81 11.71 -14.13 -2.15
C GLN A 81 11.79 -14.62 -3.60
N THR A 82 11.41 -13.79 -4.57
CA THR A 82 11.45 -14.09 -6.01
C THR A 82 12.68 -13.46 -6.64
#